data_AF-A0A4Q0XJQ1-F1
#
_entry.id   AF-A0A4Q0XJQ1-F1
#
_cell.length_a   1.000
_cell.length_b   1.000
_cell.length_c   1.000
_cell.angle_alpha   90.00
_cell.angle_beta   90.00
_cell.angle_gamma   90.00
#
_symmetry.space_group_name_H-M   'P 1'
#
loop_
_entity.id
_entity.type
_entity.pdbx_description
1 polymer ?
#
loop_
_entity_poly.entity_id
_entity_poly.type
_entity_poly.pdbx_seq_one_letter_code
_entity_poly.pdbx_strand_id
1 'polypeptide(L)'
;MKKIFFLGFLFSQMIWAQEELKHEVFFKTDAYDVSDTEHNRLLLFLSDIESLDIEKISIYGFTDDRGSAEYNLVLSQNRANSIKTIFSNNEFDESIITNVDGKGKILLKLIKEEDVSKIRGLNRKVEIIVTPYFPPRPEVVTETKTASETLAGDIKIGDYILLDNILFKTGYSYLLPESKNTLEEISKVLLQREDIYFTIQGHVCCTQNSRDAIDRKTKKRNLSLARAQYIYTYLSKKGVDPRRMKFVGMRRKFPLGGEAKYDRRVEILVTYVNEIN
;
A
#
# COMPACT_ATOMS: atom_id res chain seq x y z
N MET A 1 -8.56 -43.46 55.97
CA MET A 1 -9.54 -42.79 55.08
C MET A 1 -8.79 -41.72 54.29
N LYS A 2 -8.65 -41.91 52.97
CA LYS A 2 -7.90 -41.03 52.07
C LYS A 2 -8.67 -39.73 51.83
N LYS A 3 -8.10 -38.56 52.14
CA LYS A 3 -8.60 -37.27 51.69
C LYS A 3 -7.72 -36.79 50.54
N ILE A 4 -8.24 -36.91 49.32
CA ILE A 4 -7.63 -36.33 48.11
C ILE A 4 -8.11 -34.89 48.03
N PHE A 5 -7.18 -33.94 48.18
CA PHE A 5 -7.44 -32.52 47.89
C PHE A 5 -7.30 -32.34 46.38
N PHE A 6 -8.41 -32.22 45.66
CA PHE A 6 -8.41 -31.84 44.25
C PHE A 6 -8.28 -30.30 44.19
N LEU A 7 -7.05 -29.82 44.02
CA LEU A 7 -6.78 -28.41 43.73
C LEU A 7 -7.11 -28.20 42.24
N GLY A 8 -8.29 -27.65 41.96
CA GLY A 8 -8.71 -27.31 40.60
C GLY A 8 -7.84 -26.20 40.03
N PHE A 9 -6.96 -26.54 39.09
CA PHE A 9 -6.17 -25.59 38.34
C PHE A 9 -7.08 -24.93 37.29
N LEU A 10 -7.67 -23.79 37.65
CA LEU A 10 -8.35 -22.89 36.70
C LEU A 10 -7.29 -22.28 35.78
N PHE A 11 -7.00 -22.94 34.67
CA PHE A 11 -6.29 -22.32 33.55
C PHE A 11 -7.20 -21.21 32.99
N SER A 12 -6.92 -19.95 33.36
CA SER A 12 -7.51 -18.80 32.67
C SER A 12 -6.94 -18.77 31.26
N GLN A 13 -7.70 -19.31 30.30
CA GLN A 13 -7.47 -19.08 28.88
C GLN A 13 -7.69 -17.59 28.65
N MET A 14 -6.60 -16.82 28.65
CA MET A 14 -6.60 -15.44 28.14
C MET A 14 -6.93 -15.54 26.66
N ILE A 15 -8.19 -15.29 26.31
CA ILE A 15 -8.60 -15.09 24.93
C ILE A 15 -8.03 -13.73 24.55
N TRP A 16 -6.93 -13.72 23.80
CA TRP A 16 -6.41 -12.51 23.19
C TRP A 16 -7.39 -12.13 22.09
N ALA A 17 -8.26 -11.15 22.37
CA ALA A 17 -9.11 -10.57 21.34
C ALA A 17 -8.20 -9.80 20.36
N GLN A 18 -8.35 -10.11 19.08
CA GLN A 18 -7.61 -9.48 18.00
C GLN A 18 -8.10 -8.03 17.86
N GLU A 19 -7.21 -7.06 18.01
CA GLU A 19 -7.57 -5.65 18.05
C GLU A 19 -7.81 -5.14 16.61
N GLU A 20 -9.07 -4.81 16.29
CA GLU A 20 -9.41 -4.11 15.06
C GLU A 20 -8.90 -2.67 15.12
N LEU A 21 -8.20 -2.23 14.08
CA LEU A 21 -7.77 -0.84 13.95
C LEU A 21 -8.90 -0.02 13.31
N LYS A 22 -9.33 1.03 14.01
CA LYS A 22 -10.44 1.89 13.57
C LYS A 22 -9.97 3.31 13.28
N HIS A 23 -10.47 3.87 12.20
CA HIS A 23 -10.27 5.28 11.85
C HIS A 23 -11.57 5.90 11.37
N GLU A 24 -11.82 7.14 11.78
CA GLU A 24 -13.02 7.88 11.38
C GLU A 24 -12.62 9.10 10.55
N VAL A 25 -13.34 9.32 9.46
CA VAL A 25 -13.16 10.47 8.57
C VAL A 25 -14.43 11.29 8.57
N PHE A 26 -14.36 12.57 8.94
CA PHE A 26 -15.53 13.44 9.08
C PHE A 26 -15.80 14.27 7.82
N PHE A 27 -17.08 14.57 7.59
CA PHE A 27 -17.56 15.26 6.40
C PHE A 27 -18.40 16.49 6.74
N LYS A 28 -18.33 17.48 5.83
CA LYS A 28 -19.24 18.62 5.84
C LYS A 28 -20.67 18.18 5.49
N THR A 29 -21.64 19.00 5.86
CA THR A 29 -23.05 18.83 5.47
C THR A 29 -23.16 18.77 3.95
N ASP A 30 -23.98 17.86 3.42
CA ASP A 30 -24.26 17.72 1.98
C ASP A 30 -22.98 17.59 1.11
N ALA A 31 -21.94 16.94 1.66
CA ALA A 31 -20.67 16.77 0.97
C ALA A 31 -20.12 15.36 1.14
N TYR A 32 -19.44 14.86 0.11
CA TYR A 32 -18.67 13.63 0.11
C TYR A 32 -17.19 13.84 -0.29
N ASP A 33 -16.79 15.09 -0.51
CA ASP A 33 -15.39 15.46 -0.66
C ASP A 33 -14.72 15.49 0.72
N VAL A 34 -13.55 14.85 0.81
CA VAL A 34 -12.76 14.82 2.03
C VAL A 34 -11.96 16.12 2.13
N SER A 35 -12.12 16.84 3.25
CA SER A 35 -11.34 18.07 3.48
C SER A 35 -9.84 17.78 3.59
N ASP A 36 -8.98 18.76 3.31
CA ASP A 36 -7.52 18.58 3.37
C ASP A 36 -7.04 18.08 4.73
N THR A 37 -7.64 18.57 5.82
CA THR A 37 -7.30 18.13 7.18
C THR A 37 -7.60 16.65 7.38
N GLU A 38 -8.80 16.22 7.02
CA GLU A 38 -9.23 14.82 7.15
C GLU A 38 -8.49 13.91 6.17
N HIS A 39 -8.15 14.41 4.99
CA HIS A 39 -7.33 13.71 4.02
C HIS A 39 -5.94 13.43 4.59
N ASN A 40 -5.28 14.42 5.20
CA ASN A 40 -3.97 14.23 5.82
C ASN A 40 -4.00 13.28 7.01
N ARG A 41 -5.06 13.31 7.83
CA ARG A 41 -5.26 12.36 8.95
C ARG A 41 -5.42 10.93 8.43
N LEU A 42 -6.22 10.75 7.38
CA LEU A 42 -6.38 9.46 6.74
C LEU A 42 -5.05 8.95 6.17
N LEU A 43 -4.25 9.82 5.55
CA LEU A 43 -2.94 9.44 5.02
C LEU A 43 -1.96 8.98 6.10
N LEU A 44 -2.02 9.56 7.30
CA LEU A 44 -1.23 9.09 8.44
C LEU A 44 -1.68 7.69 8.86
N PHE A 45 -2.98 7.48 9.00
CA PHE A 45 -3.54 6.16 9.30
C PHE A 45 -3.15 5.11 8.26
N LEU A 46 -3.21 5.45 6.97
CA LEU A 46 -2.75 4.57 5.88
C LEU A 46 -1.26 4.20 6.02
N SER A 47 -0.43 5.14 6.48
CA SER A 47 1.00 4.88 6.71
C SER A 47 1.20 3.91 7.88
N ASP A 48 0.38 4.00 8.93
CA ASP A 48 0.50 3.16 10.12
C ASP A 48 0.09 1.71 9.85
N ILE A 49 -0.87 1.49 8.95
CA ILE A 49 -1.35 0.15 8.59
C ILE A 49 -0.57 -0.49 7.44
N GLU A 50 0.33 0.25 6.78
CA GLU A 50 1.01 -0.23 5.56
C GLU A 50 1.90 -1.46 5.81
N SER A 51 2.53 -1.55 6.98
CA SER A 51 3.40 -2.67 7.36
C SER A 51 2.65 -3.87 7.90
N LEU A 52 1.33 -3.78 8.05
CA LEU A 52 0.52 -4.85 8.62
C LEU A 52 0.15 -5.88 7.56
N ASP A 53 0.12 -7.15 7.97
CA ASP A 53 -0.47 -8.22 7.17
C ASP A 53 -2.00 -8.12 7.26
N ILE A 54 -2.61 -7.34 6.37
CA ILE A 54 -4.05 -7.04 6.41
C ILE A 54 -4.85 -8.21 5.82
N GLU A 55 -5.78 -8.75 6.61
CA GLU A 55 -6.79 -9.71 6.15
C GLU A 55 -7.92 -8.99 5.42
N LYS A 56 -8.44 -7.93 6.03
CA LYS A 56 -9.67 -7.30 5.58
C LYS A 56 -9.74 -5.82 5.93
N ILE A 57 -10.31 -5.04 5.01
CA ILE A 57 -10.69 -3.64 5.22
C ILE A 57 -12.20 -3.50 4.98
N SER A 58 -12.88 -2.82 5.91
CA SER A 58 -14.30 -2.45 5.79
C SER A 58 -14.46 -0.93 5.87
N ILE A 59 -15.28 -0.37 4.99
CA ILE A 59 -15.54 1.07 4.89
C ILE A 59 -17.05 1.29 4.97
N TYR A 60 -17.49 2.00 6.01
CA TYR A 60 -18.91 2.28 6.26
C TYR A 60 -19.18 3.77 6.32
N GLY A 61 -19.98 4.27 5.38
CA GLY A 61 -20.35 5.68 5.32
C GLY A 61 -21.64 5.97 6.05
N PHE A 62 -21.72 7.15 6.67
CA PHE A 62 -22.88 7.59 7.44
C PHE A 62 -23.22 9.06 7.17
N THR A 63 -24.46 9.43 7.45
CA THR A 63 -24.96 10.81 7.44
C THR A 63 -25.58 11.17 8.80
N ASP A 64 -25.86 12.45 8.99
CA ASP A 64 -26.69 12.89 10.11
C ASP A 64 -28.19 12.62 9.84
N ASP A 65 -29.03 13.03 10.79
CA ASP A 65 -30.47 12.74 10.83
C ASP A 65 -31.31 13.50 9.78
N ARG A 66 -30.72 14.47 9.07
CA ARG A 66 -31.44 15.38 8.16
C ARG A 66 -31.56 14.80 6.75
N GLY A 67 -32.64 15.14 6.04
CA GLY A 67 -32.89 14.68 4.68
C GLY A 67 -33.66 13.34 4.60
N SER A 68 -34.07 12.95 3.39
CA SER A 68 -34.79 11.70 3.17
C SER A 68 -33.88 10.48 3.39
N ALA A 69 -34.47 9.33 3.71
CA ALA A 69 -33.70 8.10 3.91
C ALA A 69 -32.95 7.67 2.63
N GLU A 70 -33.62 7.77 1.48
CA GLU A 70 -33.05 7.44 0.17
C GLU A 70 -31.86 8.34 -0.18
N TYR A 71 -32.03 9.66 -0.02
CA TYR A 71 -30.96 10.62 -0.28
C TYR A 71 -29.75 10.36 0.63
N ASN A 72 -29.99 10.12 1.93
CA ASN A 72 -28.92 9.84 2.88
C ASN A 72 -28.18 8.53 2.58
N LEU A 73 -28.90 7.51 2.09
CA LEU A 73 -28.28 6.26 1.67
C LEU A 73 -27.29 6.51 0.53
N VAL A 74 -27.72 7.25 -0.50
CA VAL A 74 -26.84 7.62 -1.63
C VAL A 74 -25.65 8.47 -1.18
N LEU A 75 -25.88 9.51 -0.36
CA LEU A 75 -24.80 10.37 0.14
C LEU A 75 -23.78 9.58 0.97
N SER A 76 -24.26 8.70 1.85
CA SER A 76 -23.39 7.84 2.66
C SER A 76 -22.56 6.88 1.82
N GLN A 77 -23.13 6.34 0.73
CA GLN A 77 -22.41 5.47 -0.21
C GLN A 77 -21.34 6.25 -0.97
N ASN A 78 -21.65 7.48 -1.41
CA ASN A 78 -20.67 8.33 -2.10
C ASN A 78 -19.48 8.66 -1.18
N ARG A 79 -19.71 8.91 0.12
CA ARG A 79 -18.64 9.08 1.11
C ARG A 79 -17.76 7.83 1.24
N ALA A 80 -18.36 6.66 1.36
CA ALA A 80 -17.62 5.39 1.43
C ALA A 80 -16.77 5.19 0.16
N ASN A 81 -17.32 5.49 -1.02
CA ASN A 81 -16.62 5.43 -2.30
C ASN A 81 -15.46 6.43 -2.41
N SER A 82 -15.60 7.65 -1.85
CA SER A 82 -14.51 8.62 -1.75
C SER A 82 -13.33 8.05 -0.96
N ILE A 83 -13.61 7.40 0.18
CA ILE A 83 -12.57 6.75 0.99
C ILE A 83 -11.93 5.58 0.23
N LYS A 84 -12.74 4.70 -0.38
CA LYS A 84 -12.23 3.60 -1.22
C LYS A 84 -11.27 4.11 -2.31
N THR A 85 -11.63 5.23 -2.94
CA THR A 85 -10.80 5.87 -3.97
C THR A 85 -9.47 6.37 -3.40
N ILE A 86 -9.47 6.92 -2.18
CA ILE A 86 -8.23 7.35 -1.51
C ILE A 86 -7.35 6.13 -1.18
N PHE A 87 -7.90 5.02 -0.68
CA PHE A 87 -7.14 3.78 -0.48
C PHE A 87 -6.48 3.31 -1.78
N SER A 88 -7.26 3.22 -2.86
CA SER A 88 -6.78 2.77 -4.17
C SER A 88 -5.69 3.69 -4.72
N ASN A 89 -5.84 5.00 -4.55
CA ASN A 89 -4.83 6.00 -4.95
C ASN A 89 -3.55 5.94 -4.10
N ASN A 90 -3.60 5.32 -2.92
CA ASN A 90 -2.45 5.06 -2.06
C ASN A 90 -1.98 3.60 -2.19
N GLU A 91 -2.23 2.96 -3.33
CA GLU A 91 -1.70 1.64 -3.68
C GLU A 91 -2.06 0.52 -2.67
N PHE A 92 -3.17 0.67 -1.95
CA PHE A 92 -3.80 -0.44 -1.22
C PHE A 92 -4.54 -1.34 -2.20
N ASP A 93 -4.43 -2.65 -2.01
CA ASP A 93 -5.16 -3.60 -2.83
C ASP A 93 -6.66 -3.44 -2.63
N GLU A 94 -7.41 -3.35 -3.72
CA GLU A 94 -8.86 -3.30 -3.64
C GLU A 94 -9.45 -4.66 -3.24
N SER A 95 -8.72 -5.77 -3.44
CA SER A 95 -9.20 -7.12 -3.12
C SER A 95 -9.41 -7.35 -1.63
N ILE A 96 -8.61 -6.69 -0.78
CA ILE A 96 -8.75 -6.73 0.69
C ILE A 96 -9.85 -5.79 1.20
N ILE A 97 -10.33 -4.85 0.36
CA ILE A 97 -11.46 -3.97 0.69
C ILE A 97 -12.77 -4.71 0.41
N THR A 98 -13.12 -5.58 1.35
CA THR A 98 -14.28 -6.48 1.24
C THR A 98 -15.64 -5.77 1.29
N ASN A 99 -15.77 -4.69 2.06
CA ASN A 99 -17.04 -4.02 2.33
C ASN A 99 -16.91 -2.51 2.10
N VAL A 100 -17.79 -1.95 1.28
CA VAL A 100 -17.87 -0.50 1.01
C VAL A 100 -19.34 -0.10 0.93
N ASP A 101 -19.94 0.20 2.08
CA ASP A 101 -21.38 0.41 2.18
C ASP A 101 -21.72 1.79 2.75
N GLY A 102 -22.68 2.46 2.13
CA GLY A 102 -23.46 3.51 2.75
C GLY A 102 -24.50 2.94 3.71
N LYS A 103 -24.46 3.36 4.98
CA LYS A 103 -25.43 2.95 6.01
C LYS A 103 -26.55 3.97 6.23
N GLY A 104 -26.52 5.10 5.51
CA GLY A 104 -27.51 6.17 5.64
C GLY A 104 -27.38 6.95 6.95
N LYS A 105 -28.52 7.40 7.50
CA LYS A 105 -28.56 8.33 8.63
C LYS A 105 -28.36 7.66 9.98
N ILE A 106 -27.58 8.31 10.85
CA ILE A 106 -27.44 7.98 12.27
C ILE A 106 -28.37 8.87 13.09
N LEU A 107 -29.09 8.26 14.04
CA LEU A 107 -29.98 8.96 14.97
C LEU A 107 -29.20 9.69 16.07
N LEU A 108 -29.73 10.82 16.54
CA LEU A 108 -29.07 11.70 17.52
C LEU A 108 -28.79 11.07 18.90
N LYS A 109 -29.45 9.96 19.25
CA LYS A 109 -29.39 9.37 20.62
C LYS A 109 -28.16 8.49 20.88
N LEU A 110 -27.31 8.25 19.88
CA LEU A 110 -26.22 7.28 19.98
C LEU A 110 -24.93 7.86 20.57
N ILE A 111 -24.78 9.19 20.61
CA ILE A 111 -23.56 9.86 21.07
C ILE A 111 -23.80 10.54 22.41
N LYS A 112 -22.83 10.42 23.33
CA LYS A 112 -22.80 11.10 24.63
C LYS A 112 -22.37 12.57 24.48
N GLU A 113 -23.17 13.35 23.78
CA GLU A 113 -23.00 14.80 23.58
C GLU A 113 -24.40 15.44 23.61
N GLU A 114 -24.52 16.65 24.14
CA GLU A 114 -25.81 17.34 24.31
C GLU A 114 -26.06 18.34 23.17
N ASP A 115 -25.01 18.90 22.59
CA ASP A 115 -25.12 19.82 21.46
C ASP A 115 -25.46 19.06 20.16
N VAL A 116 -26.71 19.23 19.71
CA VAL A 116 -27.23 18.63 18.48
C VAL A 116 -26.36 18.94 17.25
N SER A 117 -25.78 20.14 17.16
CA SER A 117 -24.91 20.51 16.04
C SER A 117 -23.64 19.66 16.02
N LYS A 118 -23.04 19.45 17.21
CA LYS A 118 -21.86 18.60 17.36
C LYS A 118 -22.17 17.14 17.09
N ILE A 119 -23.27 16.60 17.63
CA ILE A 119 -23.73 15.23 17.35
C ILE A 119 -23.85 15.00 15.84
N ARG A 120 -24.47 15.94 15.11
CA ARG A 120 -24.58 15.86 13.65
C ARG A 120 -23.22 15.88 12.97
N GLY A 121 -22.30 16.72 13.44
CA GLY A 121 -20.91 16.72 12.99
C GLY A 121 -20.24 15.36 13.11
N LEU A 122 -20.39 14.72 14.28
CA LEU A 122 -19.81 13.42 14.57
C LEU A 122 -20.49 12.28 13.80
N ASN A 123 -21.79 12.40 13.49
CA ASN A 123 -22.53 11.42 12.70
C ASN A 123 -22.19 11.46 11.20
N ARG A 124 -21.76 12.62 10.67
CA ARG A 124 -21.31 12.74 9.28
C ARG A 124 -19.88 12.19 9.15
N LYS A 125 -19.76 10.88 9.19
CA LYS A 125 -18.46 10.20 9.14
C LYS A 125 -18.44 9.01 8.20
N VAL A 126 -17.24 8.57 7.88
CA VAL A 126 -16.96 7.23 7.38
C VAL A 126 -16.11 6.53 8.43
N GLU A 127 -16.52 5.34 8.84
CA GLU A 127 -15.74 4.46 9.69
C GLU A 127 -14.96 3.48 8.81
N ILE A 128 -13.67 3.38 9.08
CA ILE A 128 -12.75 2.44 8.45
C ILE A 128 -12.32 1.45 9.52
N ILE A 129 -12.46 0.16 9.22
CA ILE A 129 -12.07 -0.92 10.11
C ILE A 129 -11.07 -1.80 9.36
N VAL A 130 -9.86 -1.93 9.92
CA VAL A 130 -8.78 -2.75 9.40
C VAL A 130 -8.55 -3.93 10.34
N THR A 131 -8.66 -5.14 9.78
CA THR A 131 -8.44 -6.40 10.49
C THR A 131 -7.16 -7.03 9.95
N PRO A 132 -6.07 -7.08 10.75
CA PRO A 132 -4.86 -7.81 10.37
C PRO A 132 -4.99 -9.31 10.64
N TYR A 133 -4.23 -10.15 9.95
CA TYR A 133 -4.09 -11.58 10.29
C TYR A 133 -3.43 -11.76 11.67
N PHE A 134 -3.91 -12.75 12.44
CA PHE A 134 -3.29 -13.15 13.71
C PHE A 134 -3.30 -14.68 13.88
N PRO A 135 -2.14 -15.31 14.11
CA PRO A 135 -0.81 -14.71 14.04
C PRO A 135 -0.51 -14.17 12.62
N PRO A 136 0.40 -13.17 12.48
CA PRO A 136 0.83 -12.70 11.16
C PRO A 136 1.29 -13.89 10.31
N ARG A 137 0.94 -13.90 9.02
CA ARG A 137 1.42 -14.97 8.15
C ARG A 137 2.95 -14.89 8.07
N PRO A 138 3.64 -16.04 8.10
CA PRO A 138 5.09 -16.04 7.97
C PRO A 138 5.46 -15.39 6.64
N GLU A 139 6.24 -14.31 6.68
CA GLU A 139 6.81 -13.73 5.48
C GLU A 139 7.67 -14.81 4.83
N VAL A 140 7.36 -15.16 3.58
CA VAL A 140 8.18 -16.09 2.80
C VAL A 140 9.43 -15.32 2.39
N VAL A 141 10.40 -15.27 3.28
CA VAL A 141 11.76 -14.84 2.95
C VAL A 141 12.35 -15.97 2.12
N THR A 142 12.15 -15.93 0.81
CA THR A 142 12.94 -16.78 -0.07
C THR A 142 14.39 -16.32 0.09
N GLU A 143 15.27 -17.22 0.54
CA GLU A 143 16.74 -17.07 0.45
C GLU A 143 17.17 -17.10 -1.02
N THR A 144 16.63 -16.18 -1.82
CA THR A 144 17.10 -15.89 -3.17
C THR A 144 18.32 -14.99 -3.04
N LYS A 145 19.35 -15.26 -3.85
CA LYS A 145 20.50 -14.37 -4.02
C LYS A 145 20.01 -12.93 -4.16
N THR A 146 20.66 -12.00 -3.48
CA THR A 146 20.31 -10.59 -3.57
C THR A 146 20.42 -10.10 -5.03
N ALA A 147 19.79 -8.98 -5.36
CA ALA A 147 19.92 -8.39 -6.69
C ALA A 147 21.38 -8.13 -7.05
N SER A 148 22.19 -7.67 -6.09
CA SER A 148 23.62 -7.43 -6.28
C SER A 148 24.42 -8.72 -6.52
N GLU A 149 24.14 -9.79 -5.78
CA GLU A 149 24.76 -11.11 -6.00
C GLU A 149 24.37 -11.71 -7.36
N THR A 150 23.10 -11.57 -7.75
CA THR A 150 22.61 -12.03 -9.05
C THR A 150 23.26 -11.24 -10.18
N LEU A 151 23.39 -9.91 -10.02
CA LEU A 151 24.06 -9.03 -10.98
C LEU A 151 25.57 -9.28 -11.08
N ALA A 152 26.19 -9.78 -10.02
CA ALA A 152 27.63 -10.09 -10.02
C ALA A 152 27.94 -11.41 -10.72
N GLY A 153 26.97 -12.34 -10.76
CA GLY A 153 27.13 -13.67 -11.36
C GLY A 153 26.95 -13.74 -12.87
N ASP A 154 26.75 -14.96 -13.35
CA ASP A 154 26.44 -15.25 -14.76
C ASP A 154 24.99 -14.87 -15.07
N ILE A 155 24.82 -14.03 -16.10
CA ILE A 155 23.53 -13.45 -16.48
C ILE A 155 23.32 -13.69 -17.97
N LYS A 156 22.06 -13.96 -18.34
CA LYS A 156 21.64 -14.18 -19.71
C LYS A 156 20.65 -13.11 -20.16
N ILE A 157 20.56 -12.95 -21.48
CA ILE A 157 19.56 -12.10 -22.11
C ILE A 157 18.18 -12.67 -21.75
N GLY A 158 17.28 -11.79 -21.29
CA GLY A 158 15.93 -12.16 -20.84
C GLY A 158 15.81 -12.39 -19.34
N ASP A 159 16.90 -12.39 -18.58
CA ASP A 159 16.84 -12.53 -17.13
C ASP A 159 16.16 -11.30 -16.49
N TYR A 160 15.24 -11.59 -15.58
CA TYR A 160 14.58 -10.61 -14.72
C TYR A 160 15.22 -10.64 -13.35
N ILE A 161 15.83 -9.53 -12.97
CA ILE A 161 16.48 -9.37 -11.68
C ILE A 161 15.62 -8.42 -10.85
N LEU A 162 14.91 -8.97 -9.88
CA LEU A 162 14.15 -8.19 -8.91
C LEU A 162 15.12 -7.35 -8.09
N LEU A 163 14.89 -6.04 -8.00
CA LEU A 163 15.65 -5.21 -7.06
C LEU A 163 15.03 -5.36 -5.67
N ASP A 164 15.41 -6.43 -4.98
CA ASP A 164 15.00 -6.71 -3.62
C ASP A 164 15.38 -5.55 -2.69
N ASN A 165 14.57 -5.32 -1.65
CA ASN A 165 14.76 -4.22 -0.69
C ASN A 165 14.77 -2.79 -1.29
N ILE A 166 14.37 -2.61 -2.55
CA ILE A 166 14.08 -1.29 -3.15
C ILE A 166 12.62 -0.92 -2.92
N LEU A 167 12.36 -0.31 -1.77
CA LEU A 167 11.06 0.15 -1.32
C LEU A 167 10.87 1.63 -1.65
N PHE A 168 9.78 1.93 -2.34
CA PHE A 168 9.35 3.30 -2.60
C PHE A 168 8.38 3.76 -1.52
N LYS A 169 8.41 5.05 -1.20
CA LYS A 169 7.32 5.61 -0.39
C LYS A 169 6.01 5.53 -1.17
N THR A 170 4.95 5.10 -0.49
CA THR A 170 3.61 4.92 -1.05
C THR A 170 3.07 6.14 -1.80
N GLY A 171 2.70 5.92 -3.06
CA GLY A 171 2.22 6.95 -3.98
C GLY A 171 3.31 7.92 -4.48
N TYR A 172 4.59 7.67 -4.18
CA TYR A 172 5.71 8.50 -4.60
C TYR A 172 6.77 7.69 -5.36
N SER A 173 7.55 8.42 -6.16
CA SER A 173 8.66 7.90 -6.97
C SER A 173 10.02 7.89 -6.26
N TYR A 174 10.08 8.32 -4.99
CA TYR A 174 11.33 8.32 -4.22
C TYR A 174 11.40 7.14 -3.23
N LEU A 175 12.63 6.70 -3.00
CA LEU A 175 12.93 5.57 -2.12
C LEU A 175 12.83 5.93 -0.64
N LEU A 176 12.51 4.91 0.15
CA LEU A 176 12.69 4.95 1.59
C LEU A 176 14.20 4.97 1.94
N PRO A 177 14.59 5.53 3.09
CA PRO A 177 16.00 5.61 3.49
C PRO A 177 16.70 4.25 3.53
N GLU A 178 16.02 3.20 3.97
CA GLU A 178 16.58 1.85 4.13
C GLU A 178 17.02 1.27 2.77
N SER A 179 16.29 1.58 1.70
CA SER A 179 16.55 1.11 0.33
C SER A 179 17.74 1.77 -0.36
N LYS A 180 18.27 2.87 0.20
CA LYS A 180 19.39 3.59 -0.41
C LYS A 180 20.68 2.78 -0.40
N ASN A 181 20.92 2.00 0.66
CA ASN A 181 22.11 1.16 0.79
C ASN A 181 22.13 0.06 -0.28
N THR A 182 21.00 -0.63 -0.46
CA THR A 182 20.85 -1.67 -1.49
C THR A 182 21.04 -1.10 -2.90
N LEU A 183 20.47 0.07 -3.19
CA LEU A 183 20.67 0.70 -4.51
C LEU A 183 22.13 1.11 -4.74
N GLU A 184 22.85 1.48 -3.69
CA GLU A 184 24.28 1.76 -3.79
C GLU A 184 25.09 0.51 -4.13
N GLU A 185 24.80 -0.63 -3.51
CA GLU A 185 25.45 -1.91 -3.83
C GLU A 185 25.18 -2.34 -5.27
N ILE A 186 23.93 -2.28 -5.72
CA ILE A 186 23.54 -2.54 -7.11
C ILE A 186 24.32 -1.62 -8.07
N SER A 187 24.46 -0.34 -7.72
CA SER A 187 25.19 0.62 -8.55
C SER A 187 26.68 0.26 -8.67
N LYS A 188 27.32 -0.24 -7.61
CA LYS A 188 28.72 -0.68 -7.64
C LYS A 188 28.92 -1.86 -8.57
N VAL A 189 28.02 -2.84 -8.54
CA VAL A 189 28.08 -4.01 -9.43
C VAL A 189 27.90 -3.60 -10.90
N LEU A 190 26.91 -2.75 -11.20
CA LEU A 190 26.63 -2.29 -12.57
C LEU A 190 27.69 -1.33 -13.13
N LEU A 191 28.47 -0.69 -12.28
CA LEU A 191 29.67 0.06 -12.66
C LEU A 191 30.81 -0.87 -13.06
N GLN A 192 31.00 -1.98 -12.36
CA GLN A 192 32.04 -2.97 -12.67
C GLN A 192 31.69 -3.81 -13.90
N ARG A 193 30.39 -4.12 -14.10
CA ARG A 193 29.86 -4.88 -15.23
C ARG A 193 29.40 -3.97 -16.36
N GLU A 194 30.37 -3.51 -17.14
CA GLU A 194 30.12 -2.67 -18.33
C GLU A 194 29.55 -3.44 -19.53
N ASP A 195 29.62 -4.78 -19.49
CA ASP A 195 29.10 -5.70 -20.49
C ASP A 195 27.57 -5.79 -20.52
N ILE A 196 26.88 -5.41 -19.44
CA ILE A 196 25.43 -5.60 -19.29
C ILE A 196 24.65 -4.38 -19.80
N TYR A 197 23.67 -4.63 -20.66
CA TYR A 197 22.68 -3.67 -21.13
C TYR A 197 21.29 -4.11 -20.68
N PHE A 198 20.52 -3.20 -20.12
CA PHE A 198 19.29 -3.56 -19.44
C PHE A 198 18.20 -2.49 -19.48
N THR A 199 16.97 -2.93 -19.23
CA THR A 199 15.79 -2.09 -19.09
C THR A 199 15.27 -2.16 -17.66
N ILE A 200 15.18 -1.01 -17.00
CA ILE A 200 14.60 -0.86 -15.67
C ILE A 200 13.08 -0.79 -15.81
N GLN A 201 12.37 -1.72 -15.19
CA GLN A 201 10.92 -1.82 -15.27
C GLN A 201 10.31 -1.47 -13.91
N GLY A 202 9.45 -0.45 -13.88
CA GLY A 202 8.73 -0.06 -12.67
C GLY A 202 7.31 -0.63 -12.67
N HIS A 203 6.88 -1.16 -11.53
CA HIS A 203 5.56 -1.76 -11.35
C HIS A 203 4.78 -1.05 -10.23
N VAL A 204 3.46 -1.17 -10.29
CA VAL A 204 2.54 -0.69 -9.25
C VAL A 204 1.48 -1.75 -9.01
N CYS A 205 1.05 -1.94 -7.76
CA CYS A 205 0.10 -3.01 -7.42
C CYS A 205 -1.30 -2.80 -8.01
N CYS A 206 -1.85 -1.58 -7.89
CA CYS A 206 -3.30 -1.46 -7.89
C CYS A 206 -3.72 -0.22 -8.68
N THR A 207 -4.08 -0.43 -9.96
CA THR A 207 -4.62 0.61 -10.83
C THR A 207 -5.90 0.13 -11.51
N GLN A 208 -6.85 1.05 -11.68
CA GLN A 208 -8.10 0.79 -12.39
C GLN A 208 -7.94 0.99 -13.90
N ASN A 209 -8.60 0.13 -14.69
CA ASN A 209 -8.74 0.26 -16.14
C ASN A 209 -7.41 0.42 -16.92
N SER A 210 -6.36 -0.33 -16.54
CA SER A 210 -5.05 -0.35 -17.21
C SER A 210 -4.26 0.97 -17.23
N ARG A 211 -4.72 1.96 -16.46
CA ARG A 211 -4.03 3.23 -16.24
C ARG A 211 -2.86 3.04 -15.28
N ASP A 212 -1.93 3.98 -15.27
CA ASP A 212 -0.87 4.00 -14.25
C ASP A 212 -1.38 4.69 -12.96
N ALA A 213 -0.69 4.45 -11.86
CA ALA A 213 -0.95 5.12 -10.59
C ALA A 213 -0.49 6.58 -10.66
N ILE A 214 -1.04 7.42 -9.78
CA ILE A 214 -0.75 8.85 -9.71
C ILE A 214 0.52 9.05 -8.88
N ASP A 215 1.53 9.71 -9.43
CA ASP A 215 2.64 10.23 -8.63
C ASP A 215 2.12 11.42 -7.83
N ARG A 216 2.10 11.31 -6.50
CA ARG A 216 1.53 12.30 -5.60
C ARG A 216 2.27 13.63 -5.61
N LYS A 217 3.56 13.64 -5.97
CA LYS A 217 4.36 14.87 -6.09
C LYS A 217 3.99 15.65 -7.34
N THR A 218 3.85 14.96 -8.47
CA THR A 218 3.61 15.62 -9.76
C THR A 218 2.14 15.66 -10.17
N LYS A 219 1.28 14.91 -9.48
CA LYS A 219 -0.14 14.67 -9.78
C LYS A 219 -0.39 14.02 -11.14
N LYS A 220 0.65 13.46 -11.78
CA LYS A 220 0.55 12.79 -13.08
C LYS A 220 0.32 11.29 -12.91
N ARG A 221 -0.47 10.68 -13.80
CA ARG A 221 -0.70 9.23 -13.88
C ARG A 221 0.46 8.52 -14.58
N ASN A 222 1.63 8.48 -13.95
CA ASN A 222 2.84 7.87 -14.47
C ASN A 222 3.77 7.32 -13.37
N LEU A 223 3.23 6.90 -12.22
CA LEU A 223 4.02 6.50 -11.05
C LEU A 223 4.99 5.35 -11.36
N SER A 224 4.55 4.32 -12.07
CA SER A 224 5.41 3.19 -12.43
C SER A 224 6.60 3.62 -13.28
N LEU A 225 6.36 4.52 -14.25
CA LEU A 225 7.41 5.12 -15.09
C LEU A 225 8.34 6.02 -14.27
N ALA A 226 7.78 6.83 -13.36
CA ALA A 226 8.55 7.75 -12.53
C ALA A 226 9.49 7.01 -11.56
N ARG A 227 9.04 5.86 -11.01
CA ARG A 227 9.88 4.97 -10.20
C ARG A 227 11.05 4.38 -10.99
N ALA A 228 10.78 3.86 -12.19
CA ALA A 228 11.84 3.36 -13.07
C ALA A 228 12.83 4.48 -13.46
N GLN A 229 12.32 5.67 -13.76
CA GLN A 229 13.12 6.85 -14.07
C GLN A 229 14.00 7.29 -12.89
N TYR A 230 13.49 7.18 -11.66
CA TYR A 230 14.25 7.51 -10.46
C TYR A 230 15.51 6.64 -10.36
N ILE A 231 15.35 5.32 -10.53
CA ILE A 231 16.46 4.35 -10.50
C ILE A 231 17.45 4.63 -11.63
N TYR A 232 16.96 4.82 -12.86
CA TYR A 232 17.79 5.20 -14.01
C TYR A 232 18.65 6.45 -13.72
N THR A 233 18.01 7.49 -13.18
CA THR A 233 18.67 8.76 -12.87
C THR A 233 19.72 8.57 -11.76
N TYR A 234 19.42 7.73 -10.77
CA TYR A 234 20.38 7.41 -9.71
C TYR A 234 21.61 6.68 -10.26
N LEU A 235 21.40 5.61 -11.03
CA LEU A 235 22.48 4.81 -11.60
C LEU A 235 23.36 5.64 -12.55
N SER A 236 22.74 6.47 -13.39
CA SER A 236 23.46 7.40 -14.27
C SER A 236 24.33 8.39 -13.48
N LYS A 237 23.80 8.96 -12.38
CA LYS A 237 24.57 9.84 -11.49
C LYS A 237 25.73 9.13 -10.78
N LYS A 238 25.60 7.83 -10.53
CA LYS A 238 26.69 7.00 -9.98
C LYS A 238 27.75 6.63 -11.02
N GLY A 239 27.48 6.86 -12.31
CA GLY A 239 28.44 6.66 -13.40
C GLY A 239 28.10 5.50 -14.34
N VAL A 240 26.98 4.80 -14.14
CA VAL A 240 26.54 3.75 -15.07
C VAL A 240 26.18 4.40 -16.40
N ASP A 241 26.76 3.92 -17.50
CA ASP A 241 26.59 4.52 -18.82
C ASP A 241 25.09 4.55 -19.23
N PRO A 242 24.51 5.74 -19.46
CA PRO A 242 23.13 5.89 -19.91
C PRO A 242 22.77 5.08 -21.16
N ARG A 243 23.74 4.83 -22.06
CA ARG A 243 23.53 4.07 -23.30
C ARG A 243 23.22 2.59 -23.04
N ARG A 244 23.64 2.08 -21.88
CA ARG A 244 23.37 0.70 -21.43
C ARG A 244 22.02 0.53 -20.75
N MET A 245 21.31 1.63 -20.50
CA MET A 245 20.11 1.64 -19.67
C MET A 245 18.91 2.20 -20.43
N LYS A 246 17.77 1.55 -20.27
CA LYS A 246 16.45 2.11 -20.60
C LYS A 246 15.55 2.02 -19.37
N PHE A 247 14.45 2.75 -19.35
CA PHE A 247 13.45 2.63 -18.29
C PHE A 247 12.03 2.67 -18.86
N VAL A 248 11.13 1.87 -18.29
CA VAL A 248 9.74 1.77 -18.71
C VAL A 248 8.82 1.60 -17.50
N GLY A 249 7.60 2.15 -17.61
CA GLY A 249 6.54 1.93 -16.62
C GLY A 249 5.62 0.80 -17.05
N MET A 250 5.58 -0.27 -16.25
CA MET A 250 4.79 -1.47 -16.50
C MET A 250 3.38 -1.40 -15.91
N ARG A 251 3.07 -0.37 -15.11
CA ARG A 251 1.78 -0.21 -14.44
C ARG A 251 1.49 -1.47 -13.59
N ARG A 252 0.23 -1.93 -13.54
CA ARG A 252 -0.20 -3.20 -12.93
C ARG A 252 0.03 -4.43 -13.83
N LYS A 253 0.85 -4.35 -14.88
CA LYS A 253 1.12 -5.53 -15.70
C LYS A 253 2.08 -6.46 -14.97
N PHE A 254 1.86 -7.77 -15.12
CA PHE A 254 2.69 -8.84 -14.57
C PHE A 254 2.73 -8.88 -13.02
N PRO A 255 1.57 -9.06 -12.35
CA PRO A 255 1.54 -9.26 -10.90
C PRO A 255 2.21 -10.59 -10.53
N LEU A 256 2.91 -10.64 -9.39
CA LEU A 256 3.63 -11.83 -8.92
C LEU A 256 2.72 -12.89 -8.30
N GLY A 257 1.42 -12.58 -8.10
CA GLY A 257 0.45 -13.51 -7.52
C GLY A 257 0.52 -13.65 -5.99
N GLY A 258 1.38 -12.87 -5.33
CA GLY A 258 1.50 -12.78 -3.87
C GLY A 258 0.85 -11.51 -3.29
N GLU A 259 1.35 -11.03 -2.14
CA GLU A 259 0.88 -9.78 -1.56
C GLU A 259 1.14 -8.57 -2.48
N ALA A 260 0.18 -7.66 -2.51
CA ALA A 260 0.23 -6.39 -3.24
C ALA A 260 1.52 -5.58 -3.00
N LYS A 261 2.11 -5.68 -1.81
CA LYS A 261 3.36 -4.96 -1.49
C LYS A 261 4.51 -5.34 -2.43
N TYR A 262 4.56 -6.59 -2.88
CA TYR A 262 5.60 -7.10 -3.80
C TYR A 262 5.40 -6.65 -5.25
N ASP A 263 4.19 -6.20 -5.61
CA ASP A 263 3.93 -5.61 -6.93
C ASP A 263 4.31 -4.13 -7.02
N ARG A 264 4.64 -3.49 -5.89
CA ARG A 264 5.20 -2.12 -5.82
C ARG A 264 6.73 -2.17 -5.95
N ARG A 265 7.22 -2.72 -7.06
CA ARG A 265 8.63 -3.05 -7.26
C ARG A 265 9.27 -2.35 -8.46
N VAL A 266 10.60 -2.43 -8.50
CA VAL A 266 11.38 -2.21 -9.72
C VAL A 266 12.22 -3.46 -9.98
N GLU A 267 12.31 -3.84 -11.25
CA GLU A 267 13.13 -4.96 -11.72
C GLU A 267 14.01 -4.53 -12.89
N ILE A 268 15.09 -5.26 -13.11
CA ILE A 268 16.00 -5.10 -14.23
C ILE A 268 15.76 -6.25 -15.20
N LEU A 269 15.37 -5.94 -16.44
CA LEU A 269 15.36 -6.88 -17.54
C LEU A 269 16.68 -6.77 -18.31
N VAL A 270 17.45 -7.84 -18.36
CA VAL A 270 18.69 -7.89 -19.12
C VAL A 270 18.36 -8.02 -20.60
N THR A 271 18.79 -7.03 -21.39
CA THR A 271 18.46 -6.93 -22.82
C THR A 271 19.60 -7.37 -23.73
N TYR A 272 20.83 -7.27 -23.25
CA TYR A 272 22.02 -7.71 -23.97
C TYR A 272 23.18 -7.86 -22.98
N VAL A 273 24.05 -8.83 -23.23
CA VAL A 273 25.31 -9.04 -22.49
C VAL A 273 26.40 -9.11 -23.54
N ASN A 274 27.35 -8.18 -23.48
CA ASN A 274 28.46 -8.16 -24.41
C ASN A 274 29.43 -9.28 -24.05
N GLU A 275 29.73 -10.16 -24.99
CA GLU A 275 30.78 -11.16 -24.78
C GLU A 275 32.12 -10.41 -24.67
N ILE A 276 32.76 -10.52 -23.51
CA ILE A 276 34.12 -10.01 -23.31
C ILE A 276 35.03 -10.97 -24.09
N ASN A 277 35.38 -10.59 -25.32
CA ASN A 277 36.47 -11.21 -26.07
C ASN A 277 37.82 -10.91 -25.43
#